data_AF-A0A968K6L9-F1
#
_entry.id   AF-A0A968K6L9-F1
#
_cell.length_a   1.000
_cell.length_b   1.000
_cell.length_c   1.000
_cell.angle_alpha   90.00
_cell.angle_beta   90.00
_cell.angle_gamma   90.00
#
_symmetry.space_group_name_H-M   'P 1'
#
loop_
_entity.id
_entity.type
_entity.pdbx_description
1 polymer ?
#
loop_
_entity_poly.entity_id
_entity_poly.type
_entity_poly.pdbx_seq_one_letter_code
_entity_poly.pdbx_strand_id
1 'polypeptide(L)'
;MLELIGVTLLAGIIAGSYPAFFLSSYKPVQTLKGNFNVTAEGRSSALRKVLVVFQFAIAIILIINTGIVVDQINYIQNRDLGYNTNQVVYLTLRSNEERGKIEVLRSELLKNPRVVSVAASAGLSGASGSQGTVTVAGTNGEQSIMMRRSYVDFDFINTLGMQIVEGRNFSQEFATDTSRAVIINQAAARELGWNDPLGRQFEGSEHNLSVIGVVKDFNFYKLTEKIEPLIMQIVPERFSFLLIKIRPENIPGTLDFIEQTWNAHLPGRPYDYDFLNEHFARLYKSEQNTGKLFGA
;
A
#
# COMPACT_ATOMS: atom_id res chain seq x y z
N MET A 1 4.53 -25.83 -5.76
CA MET A 1 5.38 -26.38 -6.85
C MET A 1 4.98 -27.81 -7.24
N LEU A 2 4.86 -28.76 -6.29
CA LEU A 2 4.46 -30.15 -6.61
C LEU A 2 3.09 -30.26 -7.32
N GLU A 3 2.10 -29.47 -6.90
CA GLU A 3 0.76 -29.46 -7.50
C GLU A 3 0.78 -28.99 -8.97
N LEU A 4 1.65 -28.01 -9.29
CA LEU A 4 1.79 -27.47 -10.64
C LEU A 4 2.40 -28.51 -11.60
N ILE A 5 3.40 -29.26 -11.10
CA ILE A 5 4.05 -30.33 -11.85
C ILE A 5 3.06 -31.49 -12.08
N GLY A 6 2.27 -31.82 -11.06
CA GLY A 6 1.22 -32.83 -11.15
C GLY A 6 0.18 -32.50 -12.22
N VAL A 7 -0.34 -31.27 -12.23
CA VAL A 7 -1.32 -30.81 -13.23
C VAL A 7 -0.72 -30.80 -14.64
N THR A 8 0.54 -30.38 -14.78
CA THR A 8 1.23 -30.33 -16.09
C THR A 8 1.45 -31.74 -16.67
N LEU A 9 1.86 -32.69 -15.84
CA LEU A 9 2.03 -34.09 -16.23
C LEU A 9 0.69 -34.72 -16.60
N LEU A 10 -0.36 -34.50 -15.80
CA LEU A 10 -1.70 -35.02 -16.07
C LEU A 10 -2.25 -34.49 -17.39
N ALA A 11 -2.11 -33.18 -17.63
CA ALA A 11 -2.54 -32.55 -18.87
C ALA A 11 -1.75 -33.05 -20.10
N GLY A 12 -0.44 -33.21 -19.97
CA GLY A 12 0.42 -33.75 -21.02
C GLY A 12 0.07 -35.20 -21.37
N ILE A 13 -0.20 -36.04 -20.36
CA ILE A 13 -0.64 -37.43 -20.55
C ILE A 13 -2.00 -37.46 -21.24
N ILE A 14 -2.99 -36.69 -20.80
CA ILE A 14 -4.33 -36.68 -21.40
C ILE A 14 -4.27 -36.20 -22.86
N ALA A 15 -3.50 -35.13 -23.13
CA ALA A 15 -3.34 -34.59 -24.48
C ALA A 15 -2.57 -35.54 -25.43
N GLY A 16 -1.57 -36.27 -24.92
CA GLY A 16 -0.74 -37.20 -25.69
C GLY A 16 -1.34 -38.60 -25.85
N SER A 17 -2.21 -39.02 -24.93
CA SER A 17 -2.86 -40.34 -24.96
C SER A 17 -3.78 -40.48 -26.17
N TYR A 18 -4.53 -39.42 -26.50
CA TYR A 18 -5.54 -39.47 -27.55
C TYR A 18 -4.96 -39.68 -28.97
N PRO A 19 -3.89 -38.98 -29.40
CA PRO A 19 -3.19 -39.27 -30.65
C PRO A 19 -2.50 -40.63 -30.66
N ALA A 20 -1.90 -41.05 -29.53
CA ALA A 20 -1.13 -42.30 -29.44
C ALA A 20 -2.02 -43.53 -29.63
N PHE A 21 -3.20 -43.57 -28.98
CA PHE A 21 -4.17 -44.65 -29.18
C PHE A 21 -4.78 -44.64 -30.58
N PHE A 22 -5.01 -43.45 -31.16
CA PHE A 22 -5.56 -43.33 -32.51
C PHE A 22 -4.56 -43.83 -33.59
N LEU A 23 -3.29 -43.43 -33.51
CA LEU A 23 -2.22 -43.87 -34.41
C LEU A 23 -1.87 -45.35 -34.25
N SER A 24 -1.90 -45.87 -33.02
CA SER A 24 -1.62 -47.30 -32.75
C SER A 24 -2.70 -48.24 -33.31
N SER A 25 -3.88 -47.73 -33.70
CA SER A 25 -4.97 -48.54 -34.24
C SER A 25 -4.95 -48.66 -35.78
N TYR A 26 -4.05 -47.97 -36.48
CA TYR A 26 -3.93 -48.02 -37.93
C TYR A 26 -3.33 -49.35 -38.40
N LYS A 27 -4.13 -50.20 -39.06
CA LYS A 27 -3.66 -51.41 -39.75
C LYS A 27 -3.19 -51.02 -41.16
N PRO A 28 -1.89 -51.17 -41.51
CA PRO A 28 -1.31 -50.73 -42.80
C PRO A 28 -1.82 -51.49 -44.04
N VAL A 29 -2.71 -52.48 -43.87
CA VAL A 29 -3.11 -53.40 -44.94
C VAL A 29 -4.26 -52.87 -45.80
N GLN A 30 -4.94 -51.78 -45.39
CA GLN A 30 -6.07 -51.21 -46.15
C GLN A 30 -5.69 -50.07 -47.12
N THR A 31 -4.44 -49.62 -47.16
CA THR A 31 -4.01 -48.50 -48.02
C THR A 31 -3.61 -48.91 -49.44
N LEU A 32 -3.51 -50.21 -49.75
CA LEU A 32 -3.06 -50.72 -51.06
C LEU A 32 -4.18 -51.08 -52.06
N LYS A 33 -5.47 -50.89 -51.72
CA LYS A 33 -6.61 -51.29 -52.59
C LYS A 33 -7.53 -50.17 -53.09
N GLY A 34 -7.10 -48.90 -53.05
CA GLY A 34 -7.69 -47.86 -53.90
C GLY A 34 -9.17 -47.49 -53.66
N ASN A 35 -9.77 -47.85 -52.52
CA ASN A 35 -11.09 -47.33 -52.15
C ASN A 35 -10.94 -46.13 -51.20
N PHE A 36 -11.01 -44.93 -51.76
CA PHE A 36 -11.23 -43.70 -51.01
C PHE A 36 -12.64 -43.72 -50.38
N ASN A 37 -12.77 -44.34 -49.20
CA ASN A 37 -13.84 -43.99 -48.28
C ASN A 37 -13.39 -42.74 -47.51
N VAL A 38 -13.96 -41.61 -47.90
CA VAL A 38 -13.75 -40.22 -47.42
C VAL A 38 -14.05 -40.01 -45.92
N THR A 39 -14.24 -41.07 -45.14
CA THR A 39 -14.74 -40.99 -43.75
C THR A 39 -13.66 -40.98 -42.65
N ALA A 40 -12.41 -41.38 -42.93
CA ALA A 40 -11.34 -41.42 -41.93
C ALA A 40 -10.55 -40.11 -41.79
N GLU A 41 -10.29 -39.39 -42.89
CA GLU A 41 -9.57 -38.10 -42.87
C GLU A 41 -10.40 -36.95 -42.28
N GLY A 42 -11.73 -36.96 -42.48
CA GLY A 42 -12.64 -35.92 -41.97
C GLY A 42 -12.79 -35.89 -40.44
N ARG A 43 -12.84 -37.05 -39.78
CA ARG A 43 -12.98 -37.15 -38.30
C ARG A 43 -11.70 -36.76 -37.56
N SER A 44 -10.54 -37.15 -38.07
CA SER A 44 -9.21 -36.76 -37.54
C SER A 44 -8.99 -35.24 -37.65
N SER A 45 -9.40 -34.64 -38.77
CA SER A 45 -9.30 -33.18 -38.99
C SER A 45 -10.27 -32.40 -38.09
N ALA A 46 -11.51 -32.88 -37.91
CA ALA A 46 -12.50 -32.23 -37.05
C ALA A 46 -12.08 -32.22 -35.57
N LEU A 47 -11.57 -33.34 -35.05
CA LEU A 47 -11.09 -33.43 -33.66
C LEU A 47 -9.88 -32.52 -33.42
N ARG A 48 -8.96 -32.45 -34.38
CA ARG A 48 -7.81 -31.55 -34.32
C ARG A 48 -8.26 -30.08 -34.33
N LYS A 49 -9.25 -29.73 -35.16
CA LYS A 49 -9.84 -28.39 -35.18
C LYS A 49 -10.50 -28.04 -33.84
N VAL A 50 -11.26 -28.95 -33.23
CA VAL A 50 -11.88 -28.73 -31.92
C VAL A 50 -10.82 -28.52 -30.84
N LEU A 51 -9.75 -29.34 -30.83
CA LEU A 51 -8.66 -29.21 -29.86
C LEU A 51 -7.92 -27.87 -30.01
N VAL A 52 -7.67 -27.45 -31.25
CA VAL A 52 -7.01 -26.16 -31.55
C VAL A 52 -7.91 -24.99 -31.14
N VAL A 53 -9.21 -25.03 -31.43
CA VAL A 53 -10.17 -24.00 -30.99
C VAL A 53 -10.22 -23.92 -29.46
N PHE A 54 -10.22 -25.06 -28.76
CA PHE A 54 -10.21 -25.09 -27.30
C PHE A 54 -8.92 -24.52 -26.70
N GLN A 55 -7.76 -24.82 -27.29
CA GLN A 55 -6.46 -24.25 -26.89
C GLN A 55 -6.44 -22.73 -27.06
N PHE A 56 -6.91 -22.22 -28.20
CA PHE A 56 -7.01 -20.78 -28.42
C PHE A 56 -8.04 -20.12 -27.50
N ALA A 57 -9.16 -20.78 -27.19
CA ALA A 57 -10.14 -20.27 -26.24
C ALA A 57 -9.54 -20.08 -24.84
N ILE A 58 -8.79 -21.07 -24.33
CA ILE A 58 -8.09 -20.96 -23.05
C ILE A 58 -7.07 -19.81 -23.07
N ALA A 59 -6.28 -19.69 -24.15
CA ALA A 59 -5.30 -18.62 -24.29
C ALA A 59 -5.97 -17.23 -24.28
N ILE A 60 -7.09 -17.06 -24.99
CA ILE A 60 -7.86 -15.82 -25.00
C ILE A 60 -8.41 -15.50 -23.60
N ILE A 61 -8.98 -16.49 -22.90
CA ILE A 61 -9.48 -16.31 -21.52
C ILE A 61 -8.35 -15.88 -20.57
N LEU A 62 -7.16 -16.49 -20.68
CA LEU A 62 -6.00 -16.12 -19.88
C LEU A 62 -5.55 -14.69 -20.17
N ILE A 63 -5.45 -14.30 -21.44
CA ILE A 63 -5.08 -12.94 -21.84
C ILE A 63 -6.07 -11.91 -21.28
N ILE A 64 -7.38 -12.17 -21.39
CA ILE A 64 -8.42 -11.28 -20.85
C ILE A 64 -8.31 -11.18 -19.33
N ASN A 65 -8.16 -12.31 -18.62
CA ASN A 65 -8.01 -12.31 -17.16
C ASN A 65 -6.76 -11.58 -16.71
N THR A 66 -5.62 -11.77 -17.39
CA THR A 66 -4.39 -11.04 -17.11
C THR A 66 -4.60 -9.53 -17.33
N GLY A 67 -5.25 -9.12 -18.41
CA GLY A 67 -5.60 -7.72 -18.65
C GLY A 67 -6.44 -7.12 -17.53
N ILE A 68 -7.51 -7.82 -17.11
CA ILE A 68 -8.37 -7.39 -16.01
C ILE A 68 -7.58 -7.27 -14.69
N VAL A 69 -6.67 -8.21 -14.38
CA VAL A 69 -5.85 -8.14 -13.17
C VAL A 69 -4.89 -6.95 -13.22
N VAL A 70 -4.26 -6.69 -14.38
CA VAL A 70 -3.38 -5.52 -14.56
C VAL A 70 -4.17 -4.22 -14.39
N ASP A 71 -5.36 -4.12 -14.98
CA ASP A 71 -6.23 -2.95 -14.82
C ASP A 71 -6.70 -2.77 -13.38
N GLN A 72 -7.02 -3.86 -12.66
CA GLN A 72 -7.36 -3.82 -11.24
C GLN A 72 -6.19 -3.32 -10.39
N ILE A 73 -4.95 -3.79 -10.66
CA ILE A 73 -3.75 -3.31 -9.98
C ILE A 73 -3.54 -1.82 -10.26
N ASN A 74 -3.65 -1.40 -11.51
CA ASN A 74 -3.50 0.01 -11.90
C ASN A 74 -4.57 0.90 -11.28
N TYR A 75 -5.82 0.44 -11.21
CA TYR A 75 -6.92 1.19 -10.59
C TYR A 75 -6.70 1.40 -9.09
N ILE A 76 -6.16 0.40 -8.39
CA ILE A 76 -5.83 0.50 -6.96
C ILE A 76 -4.59 1.40 -6.75
N GLN A 77 -3.56 1.26 -7.57
CA GLN A 77 -2.32 2.03 -7.46
C GLN A 77 -2.51 3.52 -7.82
N ASN A 78 -3.44 3.84 -8.73
CA ASN A 78 -3.68 5.20 -9.21
C ASN A 78 -4.83 5.93 -8.51
N ARG A 79 -5.45 5.34 -7.47
CA ARG A 79 -6.42 6.08 -6.67
C ARG A 79 -5.67 7.12 -5.84
N ASP A 80 -6.09 8.39 -5.90
CA ASP A 80 -5.49 9.47 -5.10
C ASP A 80 -5.71 9.19 -3.60
N LEU A 81 -4.70 8.63 -2.95
CA LEU A 81 -4.70 8.38 -1.52
C LEU A 81 -4.56 9.68 -0.72
N GLY A 82 -4.22 10.80 -1.36
CA GLY A 82 -3.80 12.04 -0.71
C GLY A 82 -2.35 12.01 -0.20
N TYR A 83 -1.61 10.92 -0.47
CA TYR A 83 -0.19 10.76 -0.18
C TYR A 83 0.47 9.78 -1.15
N ASN A 84 1.80 9.86 -1.25
CA ASN A 84 2.65 9.06 -2.10
C ASN A 84 3.38 7.98 -1.28
N THR A 85 3.07 6.73 -1.57
CA THR A 85 3.66 5.54 -0.92
C THR A 85 4.84 4.95 -1.70
N ASN A 86 5.13 5.46 -2.90
CA ASN A 86 6.16 4.92 -3.77
C ASN A 86 7.55 5.15 -3.18
N GLN A 87 8.35 4.08 -3.15
CA GLN A 87 9.73 4.09 -2.70
C GLN A 87 9.89 4.62 -1.27
N VAL A 88 8.90 4.38 -0.43
CA VAL A 88 8.98 4.64 1.01
C VAL A 88 9.19 3.30 1.70
N VAL A 89 10.39 3.10 2.24
CA VAL A 89 10.72 1.98 3.13
C VAL A 89 10.29 2.38 4.53
N TYR A 90 9.70 1.48 5.30
CA TYR A 90 9.44 1.74 6.72
C TYR A 90 10.10 0.71 7.63
N LEU A 91 10.51 1.19 8.80
CA LEU A 91 11.01 0.37 9.91
C LEU A 91 10.09 0.55 11.11
N THR A 92 9.90 -0.52 11.89
CA THR A 92 9.07 -0.47 13.09
C THR A 92 9.92 -0.10 14.31
N LEU A 93 9.47 0.92 15.06
CA LEU A 93 10.05 1.35 16.32
C LEU A 93 9.28 0.68 17.47
N ARG A 94 9.96 -0.22 18.18
CA ARG A 94 9.38 -1.12 19.19
C ARG A 94 9.64 -0.67 20.63
N SER A 95 10.62 0.20 20.84
CA SER A 95 11.05 0.61 22.18
C SER A 95 11.32 2.11 22.28
N ASN A 96 11.31 2.65 23.51
CA ASN A 96 11.68 4.04 23.75
C ASN A 96 13.15 4.33 23.40
N GLU A 97 14.01 3.32 23.51
CA GLU A 97 15.40 3.41 23.06
C GLU A 97 15.46 3.67 21.55
N GLU A 98 14.71 2.91 20.74
CA GLU A 98 14.63 3.09 19.29
C GLU A 98 14.06 4.47 18.92
N ARG A 99 12.99 4.92 19.62
CA ARG A 99 12.45 6.28 19.44
C ARG A 99 13.47 7.37 19.76
N GLY A 100 14.27 7.17 20.81
CA GLY A 100 15.35 8.08 21.20
C GLY A 100 16.49 8.18 20.18
N LYS A 101 16.56 7.26 19.20
CA LYS A 101 17.57 7.29 18.12
C LYS A 101 17.08 7.88 16.81
N ILE A 102 15.81 8.28 16.69
CA ILE A 102 15.22 8.79 15.43
C ILE A 102 16.06 9.90 14.81
N GLU A 103 16.47 10.91 15.58
CA GLU A 103 17.21 12.06 15.07
C GLU A 103 18.62 11.69 14.57
N VAL A 104 19.30 10.77 15.26
CA VAL A 104 20.61 10.24 14.84
C VAL A 104 20.46 9.40 13.58
N LEU A 105 19.48 8.49 13.56
CA LEU A 105 19.18 7.66 12.39
C LEU A 105 18.84 8.55 11.18
N ARG A 106 17.98 9.56 11.34
CA ARG A 106 17.66 10.54 10.28
C ARG A 106 18.94 11.18 9.74
N SER A 107 19.78 11.72 10.61
CA SER A 107 20.99 12.44 10.22
C SER A 107 21.98 11.55 9.46
N GLU A 108 22.15 10.29 9.89
CA GLU A 108 23.06 9.33 9.26
C GLU A 108 22.51 8.78 7.94
N LEU A 109 21.21 8.47 7.91
CA LEU A 109 20.54 7.99 6.70
C LEU A 109 20.59 9.04 5.57
N LEU A 110 20.39 10.32 5.91
CA LEU A 110 20.44 11.43 4.95
C LEU A 110 21.84 11.70 4.39
N LYS A 111 22.91 11.10 4.92
CA LYS A 111 24.25 11.18 4.31
C LYS A 111 24.33 10.43 2.99
N ASN A 112 23.46 9.46 2.76
CA ASN A 112 23.35 8.78 1.47
C ASN A 112 22.43 9.59 0.54
N PRO A 113 22.92 10.09 -0.60
CA PRO A 113 22.14 10.93 -1.51
C PRO A 113 20.95 10.21 -2.18
N ARG A 114 20.89 8.88 -2.05
CA ARG A 114 19.74 8.07 -2.47
C ARG A 114 18.60 8.07 -1.45
N VAL A 115 18.83 8.52 -0.22
CA VAL A 115 17.78 8.80 0.76
C VAL A 115 17.32 10.23 0.57
N VAL A 116 16.06 10.41 0.20
CA VAL A 116 15.46 11.71 -0.13
C VAL A 116 14.96 12.41 1.13
N SER A 117 14.30 11.68 2.02
CA SER A 117 13.78 12.20 3.28
C SER A 117 13.56 11.07 4.28
N VAL A 118 13.56 11.42 5.57
CA VAL A 118 13.27 10.49 6.66
C VAL A 118 12.29 11.15 7.62
N ALA A 119 11.16 10.49 7.86
CA ALA A 119 10.10 10.94 8.75
C ALA A 119 9.78 9.88 9.81
N ALA A 120 9.07 10.28 10.85
CA ALA A 120 8.57 9.39 11.89
C ALA A 120 7.08 9.63 12.14
N SER A 121 6.35 8.57 12.48
CA SER A 121 4.92 8.66 12.76
C SER A 121 4.42 7.53 13.66
N ALA A 122 3.24 7.72 14.24
CA ALA A 122 2.54 6.68 15.00
C ALA A 122 1.90 5.59 14.13
N GLY A 123 1.58 5.90 12.88
CA GLY A 123 0.98 4.98 11.91
C GLY A 123 1.51 5.22 10.51
N LEU A 124 1.46 4.20 9.66
CA LEU A 124 2.00 4.24 8.29
C LEU A 124 1.34 5.31 7.40
N SER A 125 0.05 5.59 7.61
CA SER A 125 -0.69 6.71 7.00
C SER A 125 -0.69 7.98 7.86
N GLY A 126 -0.01 7.96 9.02
CA GLY A 126 0.02 9.04 10.01
C GLY A 126 -1.01 8.88 11.13
N ALA A 127 -2.14 8.21 10.89
CA ALA A 127 -3.17 7.97 11.89
C ALA A 127 -2.73 6.92 12.92
N SER A 128 -2.86 7.20 14.22
CA SER A 128 -2.42 6.29 15.30
C SER A 128 -3.39 5.13 15.59
N GLY A 129 -4.44 4.97 14.79
CA GLY A 129 -5.52 3.99 15.02
C GLY A 129 -6.48 4.37 16.15
N SER A 130 -6.20 5.42 16.93
CA SER A 130 -7.07 5.92 18.01
C SER A 130 -7.89 7.13 17.58
N GLN A 131 -9.07 7.26 18.18
CA GLN A 131 -9.90 8.46 18.15
C GLN A 131 -10.00 9.02 19.56
N GLY A 132 -10.28 10.31 19.66
CA GLY A 132 -10.65 10.93 20.92
C GLY A 132 -11.47 12.18 20.68
N THR A 133 -12.27 12.54 21.68
CA THR A 133 -12.94 13.83 21.71
C THR A 133 -11.89 14.94 21.77
N VAL A 134 -12.08 15.96 20.94
CA VAL A 134 -11.31 17.19 20.92
C VAL A 134 -12.28 18.34 21.11
N THR A 135 -12.01 19.17 22.12
CA THR A 135 -12.84 20.32 22.49
C THR A 135 -12.22 21.59 21.95
N VAL A 136 -13.03 22.48 21.40
CA VAL A 136 -12.59 23.82 20.99
C VAL A 136 -12.37 24.68 22.24
N ALA A 137 -11.23 25.36 22.31
CA ALA A 137 -10.90 26.18 23.46
C ALA A 137 -11.86 27.37 23.58
N GLY A 138 -12.27 27.68 24.81
CA GLY A 138 -13.14 28.82 25.11
C GLY A 138 -14.63 28.58 24.86
N THR A 139 -15.04 27.35 24.50
CA THR A 139 -16.46 26.99 24.36
C THR A 139 -17.04 26.29 25.58
N ASN A 140 -16.31 26.18 26.70
CA ASN A 140 -16.73 25.47 27.91
C ASN A 140 -17.26 24.03 27.63
N GLY A 141 -16.66 23.33 26.66
CA GLY A 141 -17.10 21.99 26.26
C GLY A 141 -18.23 21.91 25.23
N GLU A 142 -18.90 23.03 24.90
CA GLU A 142 -20.07 23.03 24.01
C GLU A 142 -19.74 22.63 22.57
N GLN A 143 -18.53 22.91 22.09
CA GLN A 143 -18.06 22.48 20.78
C GLN A 143 -16.98 21.42 20.91
N SER A 144 -17.40 20.16 20.84
CA SER A 144 -16.53 18.98 20.91
C SER A 144 -16.84 18.04 19.77
N ILE A 145 -15.80 17.55 19.07
CA ILE A 145 -15.95 16.56 18.01
C ILE A 145 -15.00 15.39 18.20
N MET A 146 -15.36 14.24 17.65
CA MET A 146 -14.49 13.07 17.64
C MET A 146 -13.49 13.21 16.52
N MET A 147 -12.19 13.18 16.83
CA MET A 147 -11.13 13.26 15.83
C MET A 147 -10.18 12.07 15.95
N ARG A 148 -9.70 11.60 14.81
CA ARG A 148 -8.57 10.68 14.75
C ARG A 148 -7.31 11.39 15.21
N ARG A 149 -6.56 10.72 16.07
CA ARG A 149 -5.24 11.20 16.47
C ARG A 149 -4.21 10.78 15.43
N SER A 150 -3.34 11.72 15.09
CA SER A 150 -2.21 11.49 14.22
C SER A 150 -0.98 12.08 14.88
N TYR A 151 0.05 11.26 15.07
CA TYR A 151 1.31 11.72 15.62
C TYR A 151 2.36 11.57 14.55
N VAL A 152 2.92 12.69 14.12
CA VAL A 152 3.84 12.78 12.99
C VAL A 152 4.96 13.73 13.35
N ASP A 153 6.13 13.59 12.73
CA ASP A 153 7.20 14.57 12.86
C ASP A 153 7.10 15.69 11.82
N PHE A 154 8.12 16.56 11.82
CA PHE A 154 8.22 17.72 10.91
C PHE A 154 8.24 17.32 9.42
N ASP A 155 8.83 16.17 9.10
CA ASP A 155 9.13 15.74 7.73
C ASP A 155 8.04 14.84 7.13
N PHE A 156 7.09 14.36 7.93
CA PHE A 156 6.08 13.39 7.50
C PHE A 156 5.25 13.84 6.29
N ILE A 157 4.65 15.03 6.37
CA ILE A 157 3.80 15.59 5.29
C ILE A 157 4.62 15.71 4.00
N ASN A 158 5.86 16.19 4.07
CA ASN A 158 6.74 16.33 2.92
C ASN A 158 7.20 14.97 2.36
N THR A 159 7.58 14.04 3.23
CA THR A 159 8.04 12.70 2.88
C THR A 159 6.98 11.93 2.09
N LEU A 160 5.74 12.01 2.57
CA LEU A 160 4.60 11.40 1.90
C LEU A 160 3.98 12.28 0.81
N GLY A 161 4.53 13.46 0.51
CA GLY A 161 4.04 14.35 -0.55
C GLY A 161 2.59 14.80 -0.34
N MET A 162 2.18 14.95 0.91
CA MET A 162 0.87 15.45 1.29
C MET A 162 0.78 16.97 1.05
N GLN A 163 -0.43 17.47 0.83
CA GLN A 163 -0.64 18.88 0.50
C GLN A 163 -1.24 19.66 1.68
N ILE A 164 -0.55 20.71 2.13
CA ILE A 164 -1.15 21.74 2.97
C ILE A 164 -2.01 22.65 2.08
N VAL A 165 -3.29 22.78 2.40
CA VAL A 165 -4.25 23.62 1.66
C VAL A 165 -4.39 25.02 2.25
N GLU A 166 -4.05 25.18 3.53
CA GLU A 166 -4.11 26.45 4.25
C GLU A 166 -3.06 26.47 5.37
N GLY A 167 -2.43 27.63 5.61
CA GLY A 167 -1.40 27.78 6.65
C GLY A 167 -0.07 27.14 6.29
N ARG A 168 0.55 26.44 7.24
CA ARG A 168 1.89 25.85 7.08
C ARG A 168 1.99 24.44 7.66
N ASN A 169 3.03 23.72 7.23
CA ASN A 169 3.46 22.49 7.89
C ASN A 169 4.17 22.82 9.23
N PHE A 170 4.37 21.81 10.05
CA PHE A 170 5.30 21.87 11.17
C PHE A 170 6.71 22.22 10.68
N SER A 171 7.46 22.97 11.49
CA SER A 171 8.86 23.30 11.20
C SER A 171 9.69 23.39 12.47
N GLN A 172 10.94 22.91 12.39
CA GLN A 172 11.90 23.01 13.48
C GLN A 172 12.27 24.46 13.83
N GLU A 173 12.00 25.41 12.93
CA GLU A 173 12.19 26.85 13.17
C GLU A 173 11.24 27.40 14.25
N PHE A 174 10.12 26.72 14.51
CA PHE A 174 9.13 27.11 15.50
C PHE A 174 9.14 26.14 16.68
N ALA A 175 9.86 26.49 17.75
CA ALA A 175 9.95 25.66 18.97
C ALA A 175 8.57 25.35 19.60
N THR A 176 7.56 26.17 19.35
CA THR A 176 6.19 25.94 19.83
C THR A 176 5.47 24.81 19.11
N ASP A 177 5.96 24.35 17.95
CA ASP A 177 5.27 23.35 17.15
C ASP A 177 5.14 22.00 17.86
N THR A 178 6.12 21.65 18.70
CA THR A 178 6.13 20.40 19.47
C THR A 178 5.18 20.41 20.67
N SER A 179 4.75 21.58 21.13
CA SER A 179 3.98 21.72 22.38
C SER A 179 2.59 22.33 22.19
N ARG A 180 2.40 23.16 21.15
CA ARG A 180 1.22 24.02 21.02
C ARG A 180 0.63 24.06 19.61
N ALA A 181 1.22 23.40 18.62
CA ALA A 181 0.70 23.42 17.25
C ALA A 181 -0.04 22.13 16.91
N VAL A 182 -1.09 22.29 16.12
CA VAL A 182 -1.80 21.18 15.45
C VAL A 182 -2.02 21.50 13.98
N ILE A 183 -2.07 20.46 13.17
CA ILE A 183 -2.58 20.52 11.80
C ILE A 183 -3.86 19.69 11.75
N ILE A 184 -4.91 20.19 11.12
CA ILE A 184 -6.16 19.45 10.93
C ILE A 184 -6.38 19.11 9.46
N ASN A 185 -7.22 18.14 9.14
CA ASN A 185 -7.63 17.93 7.74
C ASN A 185 -8.86 18.79 7.36
N GLN A 186 -9.21 18.84 6.07
CA GLN A 186 -10.39 19.57 5.60
C GLN A 186 -11.69 19.01 6.20
N ALA A 187 -11.77 17.70 6.44
CA ALA A 187 -12.92 17.07 7.10
C ALA A 187 -13.17 17.65 8.50
N ALA A 188 -12.13 17.86 9.29
CA ALA A 188 -12.24 18.50 10.60
C ALA A 188 -12.73 19.95 10.50
N ALA A 189 -12.15 20.75 9.61
CA ALA A 189 -12.58 22.13 9.41
C ALA A 189 -14.06 22.22 9.01
N ARG A 190 -14.50 21.33 8.10
CA ARG A 190 -15.91 21.24 7.69
C ARG A 190 -16.82 20.82 8.84
N GLU A 191 -16.43 19.83 9.63
CA GLU A 191 -17.26 19.35 10.75
C GLU A 191 -17.40 20.38 11.87
N LEU A 192 -16.36 21.18 12.09
CA LEU A 192 -16.38 22.30 13.04
C LEU A 192 -17.10 23.55 12.49
N GLY A 193 -17.47 23.56 11.20
CA GLY A 193 -18.04 24.73 10.53
C GLY A 193 -17.06 25.90 10.43
N TRP A 194 -15.76 25.63 10.35
CA TRP A 194 -14.71 26.65 10.30
C TRP A 194 -14.34 26.97 8.85
N ASN A 195 -14.60 28.21 8.44
CA ASN A 195 -14.10 28.75 7.17
C ASN A 195 -12.66 29.28 7.30
N ASP A 196 -12.33 29.87 8.46
CA ASP A 196 -10.98 30.36 8.80
C ASP A 196 -10.47 29.58 10.02
N PRO A 197 -9.87 28.39 9.80
CA PRO A 197 -9.43 27.50 10.88
C PRO A 197 -8.11 27.94 11.52
N LEU A 198 -7.25 28.68 10.81
CA LEU A 198 -5.93 29.08 11.32
C LEU A 198 -6.05 29.93 12.58
N GLY A 199 -5.17 29.67 13.56
CA GLY A 199 -5.12 30.37 14.84
C GLY A 199 -6.19 29.93 15.84
N ARG A 200 -7.27 29.26 15.40
CA ARG A 200 -8.24 28.64 16.32
C ARG A 200 -7.56 27.60 17.18
N GLN A 201 -8.13 27.38 18.36
CA GLN A 201 -7.50 26.58 19.39
C GLN A 201 -8.39 25.44 19.86
N PHE A 202 -7.77 24.32 20.16
CA PHE A 202 -8.36 23.23 20.93
C PHE A 202 -7.82 23.24 22.35
N GLU A 203 -8.62 22.73 23.28
CA GLU A 203 -8.15 22.44 24.63
C GLU A 203 -7.04 21.39 24.57
N GLY A 204 -5.94 21.63 25.29
CA GLY A 204 -4.86 20.69 25.46
C GLY A 204 -4.54 20.48 26.94
N SER A 205 -3.79 19.43 27.24
CA SER A 205 -3.54 19.01 28.62
C SER A 205 -2.82 20.06 29.46
N GLU A 206 -1.82 20.72 28.87
CA GLU A 206 -0.99 21.75 29.54
C GLU A 206 -1.25 23.14 28.94
N HIS A 207 -1.40 23.20 27.62
CA HIS A 207 -1.63 24.41 26.86
C HIS A 207 -2.65 24.15 25.76
N ASN A 208 -3.40 25.20 25.40
CA ASN A 208 -4.23 25.15 24.21
C ASN A 208 -3.37 24.93 22.95
N LEU A 209 -3.93 24.14 22.04
CA LEU A 209 -3.31 23.73 20.80
C LEU A 209 -3.86 24.58 19.66
N SER A 210 -3.00 25.37 19.01
CA SER A 210 -3.39 26.26 17.92
C SER A 210 -3.25 25.57 16.56
N VAL A 211 -4.26 25.75 15.71
CA VAL A 211 -4.25 25.29 14.33
C VAL A 211 -3.31 26.16 13.51
N ILE A 212 -2.21 25.56 13.04
CA ILE A 212 -1.20 26.23 12.21
C ILE A 212 -1.33 25.90 10.73
N GLY A 213 -2.12 24.87 10.39
CA GLY A 213 -2.30 24.43 9.03
C GLY A 213 -3.47 23.49 8.85
N VAL A 214 -3.93 23.40 7.60
CA VAL A 214 -4.94 22.46 7.14
C VAL A 214 -4.33 21.60 6.05
N VAL A 215 -4.33 20.27 6.24
CA VAL A 215 -3.91 19.31 5.23
C VAL A 215 -5.11 18.90 4.36
N LYS A 216 -4.88 18.70 3.06
CA LYS A 216 -5.87 18.14 2.14
C LYS A 216 -6.36 16.80 2.68
N ASP A 217 -7.64 16.49 2.49
CA ASP A 217 -8.18 15.19 2.88
C ASP A 217 -7.42 14.03 2.21
N PHE A 218 -7.13 13.00 3.00
CA PHE A 218 -6.36 11.83 2.57
C PHE A 218 -6.90 10.55 3.23
N ASN A 219 -6.65 9.41 2.61
CA ASN A 219 -7.22 8.11 2.99
C ASN A 219 -6.31 7.35 3.97
N PHE A 220 -6.58 7.44 5.27
CA PHE A 220 -5.74 6.82 6.31
C PHE A 220 -6.30 5.53 6.93
N TYR A 221 -7.48 5.06 6.52
CA TYR A 221 -8.11 3.83 7.04
C TYR A 221 -8.64 2.93 5.91
N LYS A 222 -9.92 3.05 5.54
CA LYS A 222 -10.52 2.31 4.42
C LYS A 222 -10.88 3.23 3.27
N LEU A 223 -10.67 2.76 2.04
CA LEU A 223 -11.01 3.49 0.81
C LEU A 223 -12.52 3.63 0.56
N THR A 224 -13.35 2.89 1.30
CA THR A 224 -14.81 2.88 1.18
C THR A 224 -15.52 3.76 2.20
N GLU A 225 -14.80 4.25 3.21
CA GLU A 225 -15.37 5.06 4.29
C GLU A 225 -15.17 6.56 4.02
N LYS A 226 -16.07 7.38 4.57
CA LYS A 226 -15.93 8.84 4.53
C LYS A 226 -14.67 9.23 5.31
N ILE A 227 -13.91 10.19 4.79
CA ILE A 227 -12.72 10.71 5.46
C ILE A 227 -13.13 11.39 6.76
N GLU A 228 -12.66 10.84 7.89
CA GLU A 228 -12.98 11.32 9.24
C GLU A 228 -12.14 12.57 9.59
N PRO A 229 -12.63 13.43 10.51
CA PRO A 229 -11.82 14.48 11.12
C PRO A 229 -10.53 13.95 11.72
N LEU A 230 -9.41 14.63 11.46
CA LEU A 230 -8.09 14.23 11.94
C LEU A 230 -7.33 15.43 12.49
N ILE A 231 -6.61 15.20 13.59
CA ILE A 231 -5.73 16.17 14.22
C ILE A 231 -4.31 15.58 14.32
N MET A 232 -3.35 16.28 13.70
CA MET A 232 -1.92 15.95 13.70
C MET A 232 -1.20 16.74 14.80
N GLN A 233 -0.32 16.06 15.52
CA GLN A 233 0.53 16.61 16.57
C GLN A 233 1.92 15.98 16.53
N ILE A 234 2.93 16.71 17.01
CA ILE A 234 4.26 16.13 17.25
C ILE A 234 4.31 15.59 18.67
N VAL A 235 4.31 14.27 18.81
CA VAL A 235 4.48 13.59 20.11
C VAL A 235 5.47 12.44 19.93
N PRO A 236 6.79 12.68 20.11
CA PRO A 236 7.83 11.70 19.77
C PRO A 236 7.67 10.33 20.43
N GLU A 237 7.17 10.31 21.67
CA GLU A 237 6.88 9.08 22.43
C GLU A 237 5.81 8.19 21.79
N ARG A 238 5.03 8.72 20.84
CA ARG A 238 3.98 7.98 20.13
C ARG A 238 4.44 7.43 18.78
N PHE A 239 5.65 7.74 18.33
CA PHE A 239 6.14 7.26 17.04
C PHE A 239 6.38 5.75 17.07
N SER A 240 5.84 5.05 16.07
CA SER A 240 5.95 3.60 15.92
C SER A 240 6.62 3.20 14.61
N PHE A 241 6.81 4.16 13.70
CA PHE A 241 7.40 3.91 12.38
C PHE A 241 8.41 4.99 12.03
N LEU A 242 9.50 4.57 11.41
CA LEU A 242 10.44 5.42 10.69
C LEU A 242 10.22 5.20 9.20
N LEU A 243 9.89 6.24 8.45
CA LEU A 243 9.61 6.22 7.02
C LEU A 243 10.80 6.84 6.29
N ILE A 244 11.35 6.12 5.32
CA ILE A 244 12.57 6.46 4.61
C ILE A 244 12.23 6.48 3.12
N LYS A 245 12.16 7.68 2.54
CA LYS A 245 11.95 7.82 1.10
C LYS A 245 13.26 7.67 0.38
N ILE A 246 13.32 6.73 -0.56
CA ILE A 246 14.52 6.44 -1.34
C ILE A 246 14.29 6.75 -2.82
N ARG A 247 15.38 6.96 -3.56
CA ARG A 247 15.35 7.05 -5.01
C ARG A 247 15.30 5.65 -5.66
N PRO A 248 14.85 5.52 -6.92
CA PRO A 248 14.78 4.22 -7.61
C PRO A 248 16.14 3.58 -7.88
N GLU A 249 17.21 4.37 -7.91
CA GLU A 249 18.51 3.88 -8.37
C GLU A 249 19.19 3.05 -7.28
N ASN A 250 19.63 1.83 -7.62
CA ASN A 250 20.34 0.93 -6.69
C ASN A 250 19.61 0.73 -5.35
N ILE A 251 18.34 0.31 -5.41
CA ILE A 251 17.56 -0.04 -4.22
C ILE A 251 18.31 -1.04 -3.32
N PRO A 252 18.90 -2.16 -3.81
CA PRO A 252 19.61 -3.11 -2.95
C PRO A 252 20.74 -2.46 -2.14
N GLY A 253 21.63 -1.70 -2.80
CA GLY A 253 22.71 -1.00 -2.10
C GLY A 253 22.25 0.18 -1.24
N THR A 254 20.99 0.62 -1.36
CA THR A 254 20.40 1.61 -0.43
C THR A 254 19.83 0.90 0.80
N LEU A 255 19.18 -0.25 0.63
CA LEU A 255 18.71 -1.09 1.72
C LEU A 255 19.86 -1.60 2.58
N ASP A 256 20.96 -2.04 1.97
CA ASP A 256 22.18 -2.46 2.70
C ASP A 256 22.73 -1.30 3.57
N PHE A 257 22.72 -0.08 3.04
CA PHE A 257 23.15 1.11 3.77
C PHE A 257 22.21 1.44 4.95
N ILE A 258 20.89 1.32 4.74
CA ILE A 258 19.90 1.52 5.80
C ILE A 258 20.11 0.48 6.91
N GLU A 259 20.31 -0.80 6.56
CA GLU A 259 20.57 -1.88 7.50
C GLU A 259 21.85 -1.65 8.32
N GLN A 260 22.94 -1.27 7.66
CA GLN A 260 24.21 -0.95 8.33
C GLN A 260 24.04 0.21 9.32
N THR A 261 23.32 1.26 8.91
CA THR A 261 23.04 2.43 9.77
C THR A 261 22.18 2.03 10.97
N TRP A 262 21.14 1.22 10.75
CA TRP A 262 20.31 0.68 11.82
C TRP A 262 21.15 -0.12 12.84
N ASN A 263 21.93 -1.08 12.35
CA ASN A 263 22.74 -1.96 13.21
C ASN A 263 23.86 -1.21 13.96
N ALA A 264 24.41 -0.14 13.38
CA ALA A 264 25.43 0.68 14.03
C ALA A 264 24.89 1.48 15.23
N HIS A 265 23.64 1.92 15.18
CA HIS A 265 23.03 2.75 16.23
C HIS A 265 22.12 1.98 17.19
N LEU A 266 21.65 0.80 16.78
CA LEU A 266 20.76 -0.09 17.51
C LEU A 266 21.27 -1.53 17.49
N PRO A 267 22.47 -1.81 18.04
CA PRO A 267 23.06 -3.15 17.99
C PRO A 267 22.17 -4.18 18.70
N GLY A 268 21.94 -5.32 18.04
CA GLY A 268 21.11 -6.40 18.57
C GLY A 268 19.60 -6.19 18.42
N ARG A 269 19.14 -5.09 17.79
CA ARG A 269 17.74 -4.89 17.42
C ARG A 269 17.46 -5.46 16.02
N PRO A 270 16.37 -6.23 15.84
CA PRO A 270 16.06 -6.79 14.52
C PRO A 270 15.78 -5.67 13.51
N TYR A 271 16.40 -5.79 12.34
CA TYR A 271 16.15 -4.94 11.18
C TYR A 271 15.02 -5.56 10.35
N ASP A 272 13.78 -5.12 10.60
CA ASP A 272 12.61 -5.54 9.82
C ASP A 272 12.10 -4.35 9.01
N TYR A 273 12.29 -4.42 7.69
CA TYR A 273 11.82 -3.42 6.76
C TYR A 273 10.73 -3.97 5.84
N ASP A 274 9.91 -3.07 5.32
CA ASP A 274 8.92 -3.35 4.29
C ASP A 274 8.69 -2.08 3.47
N PHE A 275 8.10 -2.23 2.29
CA PHE A 275 7.76 -1.11 1.43
C PHE A 275 6.32 -0.68 1.67
N LEU A 276 6.11 0.63 1.80
CA LEU A 276 4.82 1.22 2.12
C LEU A 276 3.76 0.92 1.05
N ASN A 277 4.12 1.01 -0.23
CA ASN A 277 3.24 0.67 -1.35
C ASN A 277 2.85 -0.81 -1.35
N GLU A 278 3.77 -1.71 -1.03
CA GLU A 278 3.48 -3.15 -0.94
C GLU A 278 2.56 -3.47 0.23
N HIS A 279 2.78 -2.82 1.38
CA HIS A 279 1.91 -2.93 2.55
C HIS A 279 0.46 -2.56 2.22
N PHE A 280 0.24 -1.38 1.64
CA PHE A 280 -1.10 -0.93 1.27
C PHE A 280 -1.72 -1.78 0.14
N ALA A 281 -0.93 -2.23 -0.83
CA ALA A 281 -1.42 -3.15 -1.87
C ALA A 281 -1.97 -4.46 -1.28
N ARG A 282 -1.32 -5.00 -0.24
CA ARG A 282 -1.80 -6.19 0.49
C ARG A 282 -3.09 -5.91 1.26
N LEU A 283 -3.18 -4.77 1.95
CA LEU A 283 -4.40 -4.36 2.66
C LEU A 283 -5.59 -4.24 1.71
N TYR A 284 -5.45 -3.55 0.57
CA TYR A 284 -6.53 -3.40 -0.40
C TYR A 284 -6.97 -4.72 -1.03
N LYS A 285 -6.02 -5.61 -1.33
CA LYS A 285 -6.36 -6.94 -1.83
C LYS A 285 -7.17 -7.75 -0.81
N SER A 286 -6.85 -7.62 0.48
CA SER A 286 -7.63 -8.24 1.55
C SER A 286 -9.05 -7.68 1.63
N GLU A 287 -9.22 -6.36 1.58
CA GLU A 287 -10.54 -5.72 1.64
C GLU A 287 -11.45 -6.14 0.48
N GLN A 288 -10.93 -6.25 -0.74
CA GLN A 288 -11.71 -6.70 -1.89
C GLN A 288 -12.21 -8.15 -1.74
N ASN A 289 -11.39 -9.03 -1.15
CA ASN A 289 -11.79 -10.41 -0.91
C ASN A 289 -12.90 -10.49 0.16
N THR A 290 -12.80 -9.69 1.22
CA THR A 290 -13.83 -9.57 2.25
C THR A 290 -15.12 -8.99 1.69
N GLY A 291 -15.06 -7.94 0.86
CA GLY A 291 -16.23 -7.33 0.23
C GLY A 291 -17.02 -8.28 -0.68
N LYS A 292 -16.34 -9.25 -1.34
CA LYS A 292 -17.01 -10.29 -2.15
C LYS A 292 -17.71 -11.36 -1.32
N LEU A 293 -17.26 -11.63 -0.10
CA LEU A 293 -17.85 -12.63 0.79
C LEU A 293 -19.12 -12.13 1.50
N PHE A 294 -19.24 -10.82 1.73
CA PHE A 294 -20.41 -10.20 2.35
C PHE A 294 -21.39 -9.58 1.35
N GLY A 295 -21.11 -9.72 0.05
CA GLY A 295 -21.96 -9.25 -1.05
C GLY A 295 -22.74 -10.36 -1.77
N ALA A 296 -22.93 -11.52 -1.13
CA ALA A 296 -23.72 -12.64 -1.62
C ALA A 296 -24.95 -12.88 -0.74
#